data_AF-A0A816WMF7-F1
#
_entry.id   AF-A0A816WMF7-F1
#
_cell.length_a   1.000
_cell.length_b   1.000
_cell.length_c   1.000
_cell.angle_alpha   90.00
_cell.angle_beta   90.00
_cell.angle_gamma   90.00
#
_symmetry.space_group_name_H-M   'P 1'
#
loop_
_entity.id
_entity.type
_entity.pdbx_description
1 polymer ?
#
loop_
_entity_poly.entity_id
_entity_poly.type
_entity_poly.pdbx_seq_one_letter_code
_entity_poly.pdbx_strand_id
1 'polypeptide(L)' 'LMKFGDVESAERVFRSIKAKDIITYGAMVKGYVGNEMFEKALDLFEEIDIELGDVTYTIVFNACAKLCNDRAMKIGKK' A
#
# COMPACT_ATOMS: atom_id res chain seq x y z
N LEU A 1 -5.13 -9.61 -6.35
CA LEU A 1 -6.31 -9.96 -5.51
C LEU A 1 -7.11 -8.74 -5.03
N MET A 2 -6.74 -7.49 -5.35
CA MET A 2 -7.49 -6.27 -4.96
C MET A 2 -8.22 -5.61 -6.13
N LYS A 3 -8.89 -6.43 -6.93
CA LYS A 3 -9.89 -5.96 -7.88
C LYS A 3 -11.18 -6.62 -7.38
N PHE A 4 -12.24 -5.85 -7.17
CA PHE A 4 -13.59 -6.33 -6.74
C PHE A 4 -13.86 -6.45 -5.23
N GLY A 5 -13.66 -5.38 -4.46
CA GLY A 5 -14.51 -5.13 -3.27
C GLY A 5 -14.27 -5.97 -2.02
N ASP A 6 -13.37 -6.95 -2.02
CA ASP A 6 -13.06 -7.74 -0.82
C ASP A 6 -11.77 -7.27 -0.13
N VAL A 7 -11.72 -5.97 0.17
CA VAL A 7 -10.64 -5.39 0.99
C VAL A 7 -10.63 -6.03 2.37
N GLU A 8 -11.78 -6.44 2.90
CA GLU A 8 -11.88 -7.10 4.20
C GLU A 8 -11.21 -8.48 4.24
N SER A 9 -11.38 -9.34 3.22
CA SER A 9 -10.64 -10.59 3.16
C SER A 9 -9.15 -10.35 2.99
N ALA A 10 -8.75 -9.36 2.18
CA ALA A 10 -7.35 -8.98 2.07
C ALA A 10 -6.79 -8.52 3.43
N GLU A 11 -7.56 -7.76 4.20
CA GLU A 11 -7.20 -7.30 5.54
C GLU A 11 -7.07 -8.49 6.52
N ARG A 12 -7.99 -9.46 6.48
CA ARG A 12 -7.91 -10.68 7.30
C ARG A 12 -6.66 -11.49 6.99
N VAL A 13 -6.34 -11.70 5.71
CA VAL A 13 -5.13 -12.40 5.28
C VAL A 13 -3.90 -11.62 5.71
N PHE A 14 -3.88 -10.30 5.47
CA PHE A 14 -2.80 -9.41 5.86
C PHE A 14 -2.50 -9.50 7.37
N ARG A 15 -3.53 -9.45 8.21
CA ARG A 15 -3.41 -9.58 9.68
C ARG A 15 -2.94 -10.97 10.13
N SER A 16 -3.19 -12.01 9.33
CA SER A 16 -2.73 -13.38 9.65
C SER A 16 -1.24 -13.62 9.35
N ILE A 17 -0.60 -12.75 8.57
CA ILE A 17 0.82 -12.86 8.23
C ILE A 17 1.65 -12.43 9.45
N LYS A 18 2.41 -13.37 10.01
CA LYS A 18 3.23 -13.14 11.21
C LYS A 18 4.45 -12.25 10.98
N ALA A 19 5.08 -12.37 9.81
CA ALA A 19 6.24 -11.58 9.41
C ALA A 19 5.88 -10.88 8.09
N LYS A 20 5.51 -9.61 8.19
CA LYS A 20 5.12 -8.80 7.04
C LYS A 20 6.35 -8.06 6.54
N ASP A 21 6.52 -8.03 5.23
CA ASP A 21 7.55 -7.24 4.58
C ASP A 21 6.95 -6.00 3.92
N ILE A 22 7.83 -5.10 3.46
CA ILE A 22 7.47 -3.86 2.77
C ILE A 22 6.56 -4.10 1.56
N ILE A 23 6.67 -5.27 0.92
CA ILE A 23 5.86 -5.67 -0.23
C ILE A 23 4.43 -5.99 0.22
N THR A 24 4.28 -6.75 1.31
CA THR A 24 3.00 -7.11 1.93
C THR A 24 2.24 -5.87 2.37
N TYR A 25 2.94 -4.94 3.03
CA TYR A 25 2.40 -3.64 3.42
C TYR A 25 2.00 -2.77 2.21
N GLY A 26 2.88 -2.63 1.23
CA GLY A 26 2.62 -1.84 0.02
C GLY A 26 1.44 -2.37 -0.80
N ALA A 27 1.23 -3.69 -0.80
CA ALA A 27 0.04 -4.29 -1.40
C ALA A 27 -1.24 -3.84 -0.68
N MET A 28 -1.27 -3.88 0.65
CA MET A 28 -2.44 -3.50 1.45
C MET A 28 -2.76 -2.00 1.36
N VAL A 29 -1.75 -1.13 1.45
CA VAL A 29 -1.90 0.33 1.24
C VAL A 29 -2.47 0.62 -0.14
N LYS A 30 -1.95 -0.03 -1.19
CA LYS A 30 -2.48 0.10 -2.56
C LYS A 30 -3.93 -0.38 -2.67
N GLY A 31 -4.30 -1.41 -1.90
CA GLY A 31 -5.66 -1.90 -1.77
C GLY A 31 -6.59 -0.84 -1.20
N TYR A 32 -6.22 -0.22 -0.08
CA TYR A 32 -7.00 0.85 0.54
C TYR A 32 -7.14 2.07 -0.37
N VAL A 33 -6.03 2.56 -0.96
CA VAL A 33 -6.04 3.70 -1.90
C VAL A 33 -6.91 3.40 -3.13
N GLY A 34 -6.83 2.18 -3.66
CA GLY A 34 -7.64 1.77 -4.82
C GLY A 34 -9.14 1.64 -4.55
N ASN A 35 -9.56 1.63 -3.27
CA ASN A 35 -10.95 1.59 -2.83
C ASN A 35 -11.34 2.86 -2.04
N GLU A 36 -10.58 3.95 -2.19
CA GLU A 36 -10.85 5.25 -1.55
C GLU A 36 -10.87 5.24 -0.01
N MET A 37 -10.27 4.21 0.62
CA MET A 37 -10.16 4.07 2.07
C MET A 37 -8.89 4.76 2.59
N PHE A 38 -8.75 6.05 2.33
CA PHE A 38 -7.50 6.78 2.56
C PHE A 38 -7.07 6.83 4.03
N GLU A 39 -8.02 6.92 4.97
CA GLU A 39 -7.73 6.89 6.41
C GLU A 39 -7.05 5.58 6.81
N LYS A 40 -7.63 4.43 6.43
CA LYS A 40 -7.00 3.12 6.67
C LYS A 40 -5.63 2.97 5.99
N ALA A 41 -5.42 3.62 4.85
CA ALA A 41 -4.13 3.63 4.18
C ALA A 41 -3.06 4.38 4.98
N LEU A 42 -3.43 5.49 5.62
CA LEU A 42 -2.57 6.28 6.48
C LEU A 42 -2.29 5.57 7.81
N ASP A 43 -3.32 5.02 8.45
CA ASP A 43 -3.17 4.25 9.70
C ASP A 43 -2.19 3.08 9.51
N LEU A 44 -2.33 2.37 8.40
CA LEU A 44 -1.43 1.26 8.08
C LEU A 44 0.00 1.75 7.77
N PHE A 45 0.13 2.96 7.22
CA PHE A 45 1.44 3.55 6.96
C PHE A 45 2.17 3.95 8.24
N GLU A 46 1.46 4.44 9.25
CA GLU A 46 2.02 4.68 10.58
C GLU A 46 2.44 3.37 11.27
N GLU A 47 1.67 2.29 11.09
CA GLU A 47 2.03 0.95 11.62
C GLU A 47 3.34 0.43 11.01
N ILE A 48 3.57 0.67 9.70
CA ILE A 48 4.83 0.33 9.01
C ILE A 48 6.02 1.05 9.62
N ASP A 49 5.86 2.34 9.91
CA ASP A 49 6.94 3.20 10.42
C ASP A 49 7.44 2.69 11.79
N ILE A 50 6.50 2.26 12.64
CA ILE A 50 6.78 1.67 13.94
C ILE A 50 7.45 0.29 13.81
N GLU A 51 6.99 -0.58 12.89
CA GLU A 51 7.53 -1.95 12.76
C GLU A 51 8.88 -2.03 12.01
N LEU A 52 9.13 -1.17 11.02
CA LEU A 52 10.32 -1.28 10.14
C LEU A 52 11.44 -0.29 10.47
N GLY A 53 11.17 0.71 11.32
CA GLY A 53 12.13 1.76 11.68
C GLY A 53 12.47 2.74 10.54
N ASP A 54 12.99 3.90 10.94
CA ASP A 54 13.28 5.14 10.17
C ASP A 54 13.79 5.00 8.72
N VAL A 55 14.44 3.88 8.38
CA VAL A 55 15.10 3.70 7.07
C VAL A 55 14.11 3.38 5.94
N THR A 56 12.86 3.07 6.26
CA THR A 56 11.88 2.52 5.29
C THR A 56 11.03 3.58 4.59
N TYR A 57 10.83 4.73 5.24
CA TYR A 57 10.01 5.85 4.74
C TYR A 57 10.43 6.30 3.33
N THR A 58 11.74 6.40 3.09
CA THR A 58 12.29 6.88 1.82
C THR A 58 12.13 5.85 0.68
N ILE A 59 12.19 4.56 0.99
CA ILE A 59 12.03 3.49 -0.02
C ILE A 59 10.56 3.35 -0.40
N VAL A 60 9.65 3.34 0.58
CA VAL A 60 8.20 3.27 0.33
C VAL A 60 7.73 4.52 -0.40
N PHE A 61 8.15 5.71 0.04
CA PHE A 61 7.80 6.96 -0.62
C PHE A 61 8.30 7.01 -2.07
N ASN A 62 9.55 6.62 -2.33
CA ASN A 62 10.08 6.57 -3.70
C ASN A 62 9.41 5.51 -4.57
N ALA A 63 9.05 4.36 -4.00
CA ALA A 63 8.31 3.33 -4.71
C ALA A 63 6.89 3.79 -5.05
N CYS A 64 6.19 4.43 -4.11
CA CYS A 64 4.88 5.05 -4.32
C CYS A 64 4.96 6.18 -5.36
N ALA A 65 5.97 7.05 -5.29
CA ALA A 65 6.20 8.11 -6.26
C ALA A 65 6.47 7.55 -7.68
N LYS A 66 7.30 6.51 -7.81
CA LYS A 66 7.54 5.82 -9.09
C LYS A 66 6.28 5.16 -9.63
N LEU A 67 5.50 4.48 -8.79
CA LEU A 67 4.25 3.83 -9.20
C LEU A 67 3.15 4.83 -9.59
N CYS A 68 3.10 6.00 -8.94
CA CYS A 68 2.24 7.11 -9.34
C CYS A 68 2.68 7.71 -10.69
N ASN A 69 3.99 7.85 -10.91
CA ASN A 69 4.52 8.37 -12.18
C ASN A 69 4.29 7.39 -13.36
N ASP A 70 4.42 6.09 -13.12
CA ASP A 70 4.11 5.06 -14.13
C ASP A 70 2.61 4.99 -14.49
N ARG A 71 1.73 5.39 -13.57
CA ARG A 71 0.29 5.55 -13.87
C ARG A 71 -0.01 6.85 -14.62
N ALA A 72 0.73 7.94 -14.38
CA ALA A 72 0.58 9.19 -15.12
C ALA A 72 0.93 9.05 -16.61
N MET A 73 1.88 8.18 -16.97
CA MET A 73 2.24 7.91 -18.37
C MET A 73 1.18 7.12 -19.18
N LYS A 74 0.15 6.54 -18.54
CA LYS A 74 -0.95 5.87 -19.25
C LYS A 74 -2.19 6.74 -19.48
N ILE A 75 -2.23 7.95 -18.92
CA ILE A 75 -3.32 8.92 -19.17
C ILE A 75 -2.89 10.00 -20.19
N GLY A 76 -1.61 10.05 -20.57
CA GLY A 76 -1.05 11.02 -21.51
C GLY A 76 -0.84 10.55 -22.96
N LYS A 77 -1.23 9.32 -23.34
CA LYS A 77 -1.33 8.93 -24.75
C LYS A 77 -2.79 8.94 -25.19
N LYS A 78 -3.29 10.15 -25.44
CA LYS A 78 -4.39 10.36 -26.37
C LYS A 78 -3.82 10.42 -27.79
#